data_AF-A0AAJ0BE00-F1
#
_entry.id   AF-A0AAJ0BE00-F1
#
_cell.length_a   1.000
_cell.length_b   1.000
_cell.length_c   1.000
_cell.angle_alpha   90.00
_cell.angle_beta   90.00
_cell.angle_gamma   90.00
#
_symmetry.space_group_name_H-M   'P 1'
#
loop_
_entity.id
_entity.type
_entity.pdbx_description
1 polymer ?
#
loop_
_entity_poly.entity_id
_entity_poly.type
_entity_poly.pdbx_seq_one_letter_code
_entity_poly.pdbx_strand_id
1 'polypeptide(L)'
;MPSPTPILRSGAYKSPYGPKYHYQPHVSTITPQTLFRFGTKAAGFGGVALFTVIYFASGIPRVQDDILKKIPGLAWYYDRSIPASDAAF
;
A
#
# COMPACT_ATOMS: atom_id res chain seq x y z
N MET A 1 2.00 -23.23 25.22
CA MET A 1 0.71 -23.95 25.06
C MET A 1 0.72 -24.65 23.71
N PRO A 2 0.47 -25.96 23.63
CA PRO A 2 0.37 -26.64 22.33
C PRO A 2 -0.79 -26.04 21.53
N SER A 3 -0.56 -25.73 20.25
CA SER A 3 -1.60 -25.23 19.36
C SER A 3 -2.70 -26.30 19.21
N PRO A 4 -4.00 -25.96 19.37
CA PRO A 4 -5.09 -26.94 19.41
C PRO A 4 -5.45 -27.52 18.04
N THR A 5 -4.59 -27.40 17.03
CA THR A 5 -4.96 -27.68 15.65
C THR A 5 -4.50 -29.06 15.18
N PRO A 6 -5.44 -29.95 14.80
CA PRO A 6 -5.15 -31.31 14.39
C PRO A 6 -4.85 -31.31 12.89
N ILE A 7 -3.73 -30.72 12.46
CA ILE A 7 -3.34 -30.83 11.04
C ILE A 7 -2.87 -32.26 10.73
N LEU A 8 -2.54 -33.06 11.75
CA LEU A 8 -1.95 -34.41 11.64
C LEU A 8 -2.79 -35.56 12.20
N ARG A 9 -4.02 -35.34 12.71
CA ARG A 9 -4.90 -36.42 13.17
C ARG A 9 -6.12 -36.57 12.27
N SER A 10 -5.94 -37.21 11.12
CA SER A 10 -7.05 -37.72 10.31
C SER A 10 -7.63 -38.96 10.99
N GLY A 11 -8.74 -38.83 11.71
CA GLY A 11 -9.50 -40.00 12.19
C GLY A 11 -10.16 -39.92 13.56
N ALA A 12 -10.00 -38.84 14.34
CA ALA A 12 -10.69 -38.72 15.62
C ALA A 12 -12.15 -38.23 15.45
N TYR A 13 -13.10 -38.88 16.15
CA TYR A 13 -14.50 -38.45 16.21
C TYR A 13 -14.59 -36.99 16.68
N LYS A 14 -15.27 -36.14 15.89
CA LYS A 14 -15.53 -34.74 16.23
C LYS A 14 -16.93 -34.61 16.78
N SER A 15 -17.07 -34.19 18.04
CA SER A 15 -18.39 -33.97 18.66
C SER A 15 -19.13 -32.81 17.98
N PRO A 16 -20.45 -32.94 17.68
CA PRO A 16 -21.23 -31.87 17.06
C PRO A 16 -21.50 -30.67 17.98
N TYR A 17 -21.43 -30.87 19.29
CA TYR A 17 -21.68 -29.85 20.31
C TYR A 17 -20.42 -29.09 20.77
N GLY A 18 -19.25 -29.40 20.21
CA GLY A 18 -17.96 -28.79 20.59
C GLY A 18 -17.56 -27.60 19.71
N PRO A 19 -16.67 -26.70 20.19
CA PRO A 19 -16.14 -25.61 19.38
C PRO A 19 -15.40 -26.14 18.13
N LYS A 20 -15.76 -25.62 16.96
CA LYS A 20 -15.12 -25.98 15.68
C LYS A 20 -13.87 -25.13 15.45
N TYR A 21 -12.72 -25.61 15.95
CA TYR A 21 -11.43 -24.93 15.72
C TYR A 21 -10.98 -25.07 14.27
N HIS A 22 -10.67 -23.93 13.63
CA HIS A 22 -10.01 -23.86 12.33
C HIS A 22 -8.60 -23.32 12.52
N TYR A 23 -7.63 -23.86 11.80
CA TYR A 23 -6.27 -23.35 11.84
C TYR A 23 -6.19 -21.98 11.20
N GLN A 24 -5.78 -20.98 11.99
CA GLN A 24 -5.42 -19.67 11.47
C GLN A 24 -3.91 -19.62 11.32
N PRO A 25 -3.39 -19.63 10.08
CA PRO A 25 -1.96 -19.47 9.86
C PRO A 25 -1.52 -18.10 10.38
N HIS A 26 -0.42 -18.07 11.11
CA HIS A 26 0.18 -16.85 11.63
C HIS A 26 1.69 -16.99 11.66
N VAL A 27 2.40 -15.88 11.49
CA VAL A 27 3.87 -15.81 11.59
C VAL A 27 4.18 -14.77 12.66
N SER A 28 4.87 -15.17 13.74
CA SER A 28 5.24 -14.25 14.82
C SER A 28 4.05 -13.39 15.31
N THR A 29 2.89 -14.02 15.52
CA THR A 29 1.63 -13.38 15.97
C THR A 29 0.89 -12.55 14.91
N ILE A 30 1.44 -12.37 13.71
CA ILE A 30 0.77 -11.69 12.59
C ILE A 30 -0.13 -12.70 11.88
N THR A 31 -1.45 -12.43 11.90
CA THR A 31 -2.45 -13.15 11.11
C THR A 31 -2.73 -12.39 9.80
N PRO A 32 -3.21 -13.05 8.73
CA PRO A 32 -3.65 -12.38 7.51
C PRO A 32 -4.69 -11.28 7.78
N GLN A 33 -5.62 -11.53 8.70
CA GLN A 33 -6.65 -10.57 9.09
C GLN A 33 -6.05 -9.31 9.73
N THR A 34 -5.04 -9.45 10.58
CA THR A 34 -4.32 -8.29 11.14
C THR A 34 -3.55 -7.55 10.06
N LEU A 35 -2.89 -8.27 9.15
CA LEU A 35 -2.15 -7.67 8.04
C LEU A 35 -3.06 -6.83 7.13
N PHE A 36 -4.24 -7.34 6.77
CA PHE A 36 -5.20 -6.56 5.98
C PHE A 36 -5.70 -5.32 6.73
N ARG A 37 -6.09 -5.47 8.00
CA ARG A 37 -6.60 -4.35 8.81
C ARG A 37 -5.59 -3.22 8.95
N PHE A 38 -4.34 -3.53 9.22
CA PHE A 38 -3.29 -2.52 9.36
C PHE A 38 -2.75 -2.07 8.01
N GLY A 39 -2.65 -2.98 7.04
CA GLY A 39 -2.20 -2.71 5.68
C GLY A 39 -3.10 -1.69 4.97
N THR A 40 -4.43 -1.82 5.06
CA THR A 40 -5.35 -0.83 4.47
C THR A 40 -5.19 0.55 5.10
N LYS A 41 -5.01 0.63 6.42
CA LYS A 41 -4.75 1.91 7.11
C LYS A 41 -3.41 2.50 6.69
N ALA A 42 -2.36 1.69 6.68
CA ALA A 42 -1.02 2.10 6.27
C ALA A 42 -0.99 2.56 4.80
N ALA A 43 -1.76 1.92 3.91
CA ALA A 43 -1.91 2.35 2.52
C ALA A 43 -2.53 3.75 2.42
N GLY A 44 -3.55 4.05 3.24
CA GLY A 44 -4.15 5.39 3.31
C GLY A 44 -3.13 6.45 3.74
N PHE A 45 -2.40 6.19 4.82
CA PHE A 45 -1.34 7.11 5.28
C PHE A 45 -0.19 7.24 4.27
N GLY A 46 0.21 6.14 3.63
CA GLY A 46 1.24 6.12 2.60
C GLY A 46 0.84 6.93 1.36
N GLY A 47 -0.42 6.87 0.95
CA GLY A 47 -0.94 7.68 -0.15
C GLY A 47 -0.84 9.18 0.14
N VAL A 48 -1.28 9.61 1.33
CA VAL A 48 -1.16 11.02 1.74
C VAL A 48 0.30 11.43 1.87
N ALA A 49 1.14 10.62 2.50
CA ALA A 49 2.56 10.91 2.65
C ALA A 49 3.28 11.06 1.29
N LEU A 50 3.02 10.16 0.34
CA LEU A 50 3.56 10.26 -1.02
C LEU A 50 3.08 11.52 -1.73
N PHE A 51 1.78 11.84 -1.64
CA PHE A 51 1.25 13.08 -2.19
C PHE A 51 1.95 14.30 -1.61
N THR A 52 2.12 14.35 -0.29
CA THR A 52 2.81 15.44 0.41
C THR A 52 4.25 15.59 -0.08
N VAL A 53 5.02 14.51 -0.18
CA VAL A 53 6.40 14.55 -0.69
C VAL A 53 6.45 15.09 -2.12
N ILE A 54 5.58 14.60 -3.01
CA ILE A 54 5.51 15.06 -4.40
C ILE A 54 5.13 16.54 -4.46
N TYR A 55 4.18 16.97 -3.62
CA TYR A 55 3.74 18.37 -3.55
C TYR A 55 4.86 19.31 -3.12
N PHE A 56 5.58 18.98 -2.05
CA PHE A 56 6.74 19.78 -1.60
C PHE A 56 7.89 19.77 -2.62
N ALA A 57 8.05 18.66 -3.35
CA ALA A 57 9.07 18.53 -4.39
C ALA A 57 8.64 19.13 -5.76
N SER A 58 7.46 19.74 -5.85
CA SER A 58 6.90 20.27 -7.12
C SER A 58 7.77 21.36 -7.77
N GLY A 59 8.66 22.01 -7.03
CA GLY A 59 9.62 22.99 -7.59
C GLY A 59 10.81 22.38 -8.34
N ILE A 60 11.04 21.06 -8.23
CA ILE A 60 12.17 20.38 -8.88
C ILE A 60 11.76 20.04 -10.33
N PRO A 61 12.48 20.52 -11.36
CA PRO A 61 12.10 20.31 -12.76
C PRO A 61 11.99 18.83 -13.14
N ARG A 62 12.87 17.97 -12.61
CA ARG A 62 12.77 16.51 -12.81
C ARG A 62 11.47 15.92 -12.28
N VAL A 63 10.99 16.37 -11.12
CA VAL A 63 9.72 15.88 -10.53
C VAL A 63 8.53 16.34 -11.37
N GLN A 64 8.61 17.55 -11.94
CA GLN A 64 7.59 18.05 -12.86
C GLN A 64 7.52 17.19 -14.12
N ASP A 65 8.64 16.97 -14.79
CA ASP A 65 8.68 16.22 -16.06
C ASP A 65 8.37 14.73 -15.88
N ASP A 66 8.89 14.10 -14.83
CA ASP A 66 8.76 12.65 -14.63
C ASP A 66 7.44 12.23 -13.99
N ILE A 67 6.83 13.08 -13.16
CA ILE A 67 5.62 12.73 -12.39
C ILE A 67 4.46 13.66 -12.76
N LEU A 68 4.61 14.97 -12.54
CA LEU A 68 3.47 15.90 -12.59
C LEU A 68 2.90 16.10 -14.01
N LYS A 69 3.75 16.11 -15.05
CA LYS A 69 3.34 16.20 -16.46
C LYS A 69 2.69 14.92 -16.99
N LYS A 70 2.89 13.78 -16.33
CA LYS A 70 2.23 12.51 -16.70
C LYS A 70 0.81 12.41 -16.16
N ILE A 71 0.41 13.31 -15.27
CA ILE A 71 -0.95 13.36 -14.74
C ILE A 71 -1.86 14.04 -15.78
N PRO A 72 -2.87 13.32 -16.32
CA PRO A 72 -3.77 13.90 -17.32
C PRO A 72 -4.52 15.10 -16.71
N GLY A 73 -4.53 16.21 -17.43
CA GLY A 73 -5.18 17.45 -16.99
C GLY A 73 -4.33 18.35 -16.08
N LEU A 74 -3.13 17.95 -15.65
CA LEU A 74 -2.21 18.80 -14.88
C LEU A 74 -0.95 19.23 -15.69
N ALA A 75 -0.68 18.55 -16.80
CA ALA A 75 0.50 18.79 -17.62
C ALA A 75 0.65 20.24 -18.10
N TRP A 76 -0.45 20.87 -18.53
CA TRP A 76 -0.45 22.23 -19.06
C TRP A 76 -0.01 23.29 -18.04
N TYR A 77 -0.20 23.05 -16.74
CA TYR A 77 0.21 24.00 -15.70
C TYR A 77 1.73 24.06 -15.52
N TYR A 78 2.41 22.94 -15.77
CA TYR A 78 3.86 22.82 -15.62
C TYR A 78 4.61 22.96 -16.95
N ASP A 79 3.91 23.21 -18.05
CA ASP A 79 4.53 23.35 -19.36
C ASP A 79 4.92 24.81 -19.61
N ARG A 80 6.19 25.13 -19.44
CA ARG A 80 6.75 26.44 -19.79
C ARG A 80 7.17 26.43 -21.25
N SER A 81 6.28 26.86 -22.14
CA SER A 81 6.62 27.12 -23.54
C SER A 81 7.28 28.50 -23.69
N ILE A 82 8.51 28.65 -23.18
CA ILE A 82 9.34 29.81 -23.54
C ILE A 82 9.93 29.50 -24.92
N PRO A 83 9.70 30.33 -25.95
CA PRO A 83 10.33 30.12 -27.24
C PRO A 83 11.85 30.17 -27.06
N ALA A 84 12.58 29.25 -27.68
CA ALA A 84 14.04 29.15 -27.52
C ALA A 84 14.80 30.43 -27.88
N SER A 85 14.17 31.34 -28.62
CA SER A 85 14.68 32.68 -28.94
C SER A 85 14.70 33.67 -27.76
N ASP A 86 13.90 33.43 -26.73
CA ASP A 86 13.74 34.31 -25.54
C ASP A 86 14.49 33.77 -24.31
N ALA A 87 15.19 32.64 -24.47
CA ALA A 87 16.09 32.10 -23.47
C ALA A 87 17.46 32.79 -23.61
N ALA A 88 17.93 33.43 -22.53
CA ALA A 88 19.25 34.06 -22.50
C ALA A 88 20.41 33.05 -22.55
N PHE A 89 20.14 31.76 -22.33
CA PHE A 89 21.04 30.60 -22.45
C PHE A 89 20.24 29.33 -22.79
#